data_AF-X1FJT4-F1
#
_entry.id   AF-X1FJT4-F1
#
_cell.length_a   1.000
_cell.length_b   1.000
_cell.length_c   1.000
_cell.angle_alpha   90.00
_cell.angle_beta   90.00
_cell.angle_gamma   90.00
#
_symmetry.space_group_name_H-M   'P 1'
#
loop_
_entity.id
_entity.type
_entity.pdbx_description
1 polymer ?
#
loop_
_entity_poly.entity_id
_entity_poly.type
_entity_poly.pdbx_seq_one_letter_code
_entity_poly.pdbx_strand_id
1 'polypeptide(L)'
;PDCLRKNTVIDMTDLARTTAKIHSYIITHRSGAFNSLPKPIKFINIEFEGVVTILMSVLAVGEPEFDKKVVPIFNTKSPTYTITDLRFVVEGTSESELPENFTF
;
A
#
# COMPACT_ATOMS: atom_id res chain seq x y z
N PRO A 1 7.87 16.75 13.56
CA PRO A 1 9.09 16.05 13.08
C PRO A 1 10.03 17.08 12.50
N ASP A 2 11.02 17.44 13.31
CA ASP A 2 11.92 18.55 13.06
C ASP A 2 13.20 18.00 12.42
N CYS A 3 13.72 18.66 11.38
CA CYS A 3 14.90 18.24 10.63
C CYS A 3 16.21 18.25 11.46
N LEU A 4 16.13 18.70 12.72
CA LEU A 4 17.23 18.81 13.67
C LEU A 4 17.24 17.73 14.76
N ARG A 5 16.37 16.71 14.68
CA ARG A 5 16.38 15.57 15.63
C ARG A 5 17.19 14.40 15.08
N LYS A 6 17.80 13.60 15.99
CA LYS A 6 18.41 12.32 15.62
C LYS A 6 17.32 11.41 15.03
N ASN A 7 17.47 11.05 13.76
CA ASN A 7 16.59 10.10 13.11
C ASN A 7 17.01 8.69 13.55
N THR A 8 16.14 8.02 14.29
CA THR A 8 16.26 6.59 14.56
C THR A 8 15.91 5.84 13.28
N VAL A 9 16.80 4.95 12.82
CA VAL A 9 16.46 4.03 11.73
C VAL A 9 15.37 3.09 12.25
N ILE A 10 14.28 3.01 11.52
CA ILE A 10 13.14 2.13 11.82
C ILE A 10 12.98 1.12 10.70
N ASP A 11 12.51 -0.08 11.04
CA ASP A 11 12.03 -1.03 10.04
C ASP A 11 10.64 -0.61 9.58
N MET A 12 10.59 0.02 8.40
CA MET A 12 9.35 0.46 7.80
C MET A 12 8.44 -0.70 7.36
N THR A 13 9.01 -1.87 7.06
CA THR A 13 8.24 -3.03 6.59
C THR A 13 7.43 -3.60 7.74
N ASP A 14 8.08 -3.87 8.88
CA ASP A 14 7.42 -4.40 10.07
C ASP A 14 6.39 -3.42 10.64
N LEU A 15 6.72 -2.13 10.63
CA LEU A 15 5.81 -1.09 11.08
C LEU A 15 4.60 -0.94 10.14
N ALA A 16 4.80 -1.07 8.83
CA ALA A 16 3.70 -1.08 7.86
C ALA A 16 2.75 -2.27 8.04
N ARG A 17 3.27 -3.46 8.39
CA ARG A 17 2.43 -4.65 8.63
C ARG A 17 1.46 -4.50 9.80
N THR A 18 1.81 -3.68 10.79
CA THR A 18 1.06 -3.59 12.06
C THR A 18 0.28 -2.29 12.20
N THR A 19 0.81 -1.19 11.65
CA THR A 19 0.28 0.15 11.93
C THR A 19 -0.45 0.79 10.76
N ALA A 20 -0.19 0.37 9.51
CA ALA A 20 -0.66 1.06 8.31
C ALA A 20 -2.18 1.21 8.25
N LYS A 21 -2.63 2.44 7.93
CA LYS A 21 -4.04 2.80 7.75
C LYS A 21 -4.23 3.68 6.54
N ILE A 22 -5.40 3.59 5.92
CA ILE A 22 -5.78 4.47 4.81
C ILE A 22 -6.09 5.87 5.36
N HIS A 23 -5.23 6.83 5.01
CA HIS A 23 -5.41 8.25 5.32
C HIS A 23 -6.42 8.91 4.35
N SER A 24 -6.33 8.60 3.06
CA SER A 24 -7.27 9.08 2.04
C SER A 24 -7.24 8.17 0.82
N TYR A 25 -8.23 8.25 -0.06
CA TYR A 25 -8.26 7.40 -1.26
C TYR A 25 -9.00 8.05 -2.43
N ILE A 26 -8.71 7.57 -3.65
CA ILE A 26 -9.36 7.95 -4.90
C ILE A 26 -9.68 6.66 -5.68
N ILE A 27 -10.93 6.52 -6.13
CA ILE A 27 -11.37 5.40 -6.97
C ILE A 27 -11.50 5.87 -8.41
N THR A 28 -10.59 5.41 -9.26
CA THR A 28 -10.51 5.79 -10.67
C THR A 28 -11.13 4.71 -11.55
N HIS A 29 -12.36 4.96 -12.00
CA HIS A 29 -13.08 4.08 -12.94
C HIS A 29 -12.56 4.20 -14.39
N ARG A 30 -12.00 5.37 -14.74
CA ARG A 30 -11.44 5.66 -16.05
C ARG A 30 -10.03 6.19 -15.88
N SER A 31 -9.04 5.41 -16.29
CA SER A 31 -7.63 5.84 -16.31
C SER A 31 -7.23 6.36 -17.69
N GLY A 32 -6.17 7.16 -17.72
CA GLY A 32 -5.54 7.60 -18.96
C GLY A 32 -5.00 6.42 -19.79
N ALA A 33 -4.65 6.70 -21.04
CA ALA A 33 -4.05 5.72 -21.93
C ALA A 33 -2.76 5.13 -21.31
N PHE A 34 -2.48 3.85 -21.60
CA PHE A 34 -1.28 3.12 -21.18
C PHE A 34 -1.15 2.78 -19.68
N ASN A 35 -2.21 2.95 -18.87
CA ASN A 35 -2.20 2.45 -17.51
C ASN A 35 -2.38 0.92 -17.47
N SER A 36 -1.51 0.23 -16.74
CA SER A 36 -1.48 -1.24 -16.63
C SER A 36 -2.25 -1.80 -15.42
N LEU A 37 -2.73 -0.95 -14.51
CA LEU A 37 -3.44 -1.40 -13.31
C LEU A 37 -4.88 -1.81 -13.64
N PRO A 38 -5.39 -2.85 -12.96
CA PRO A 38 -6.77 -3.28 -13.13
C PRO A 38 -7.74 -2.18 -12.69
N LYS A 39 -8.82 -2.00 -13.47
CA LYS A 39 -9.89 -1.03 -13.19
C LYS A 39 -11.03 -1.70 -12.40
N PRO A 40 -11.72 -0.97 -11.49
CA PRO A 40 -11.41 0.38 -11.04
C PRO A 40 -10.12 0.42 -10.23
N ILE A 41 -9.28 1.43 -10.45
CA ILE A 41 -8.02 1.58 -9.73
C ILE A 41 -8.31 2.27 -8.40
N LYS A 42 -7.85 1.67 -7.30
CA LYS A 42 -8.06 2.17 -5.94
C LYS A 42 -6.75 2.73 -5.42
N PHE A 43 -6.51 4.01 -5.67
CA PHE A 43 -5.34 4.69 -5.11
C PHE A 43 -5.61 5.01 -3.65
N ILE A 44 -4.66 4.64 -2.79
CA ILE A 44 -4.74 4.89 -1.36
C ILE A 44 -3.49 5.66 -0.92
N ASN A 45 -3.70 6.63 -0.04
CA ASN A 45 -2.66 7.29 0.72
C ASN A 45 -2.65 6.64 2.10
N ILE A 46 -1.48 6.22 2.55
CA ILE A 46 -1.31 5.38 3.72
C ILE A 46 -0.48 6.14 4.73
N GLU A 47 -0.96 6.19 5.96
CA GLU A 47 -0.20 6.67 7.10
C GLU A 47 0.29 5.50 7.96
N PHE A 48 1.40 5.73 8.63
CA PHE A 48 2.00 4.75 9.53
C PHE A 48 2.25 5.42 10.88
N GLU A 49 2.04 4.67 11.97
CA GLU A 49 2.16 5.23 13.31
C GLU A 49 3.61 5.64 13.60
N GLY A 50 3.80 6.87 14.10
CA GLY A 50 5.12 7.41 14.37
C GLY A 50 5.94 7.81 13.13
N VAL A 51 5.39 7.66 11.92
CA VAL A 51 6.05 8.05 10.66
C VAL A 51 5.33 9.23 10.05
N VAL A 52 6.09 10.24 9.68
CA VAL A 52 5.58 11.55 9.26
C VAL A 52 5.58 11.69 7.74
N THR A 53 5.31 10.58 7.09
CA THR A 53 5.27 10.44 5.64
C THR A 53 4.03 9.66 5.30
N ILE A 54 3.32 10.15 4.29
CA ILE A 54 2.17 9.47 3.70
C ILE A 54 2.66 8.80 2.43
N LEU A 55 2.44 7.49 2.32
CA LEU A 55 2.79 6.71 1.13
C LEU A 55 1.57 6.56 0.23
N MET A 56 1.70 6.96 -1.03
CA MET A 56 0.70 6.62 -2.05
C MET A 56 0.97 5.22 -2.60
N SER A 57 -0.06 4.38 -2.67
CA SER A 57 -0.01 3.05 -3.27
C SER A 57 -1.39 2.64 -3.82
N VAL A 58 -1.55 1.38 -4.18
CA VAL A 58 -2.77 0.80 -4.74
C VAL A 58 -3.33 -0.26 -3.79
N LEU A 59 -4.63 -0.18 -3.52
CA LEU A 59 -5.36 -1.24 -2.84
C LEU A 59 -5.71 -2.33 -3.87
N ALA A 60 -5.07 -3.50 -3.74
CA ALA A 60 -5.24 -4.61 -4.66
C ALA A 60 -6.50 -5.44 -4.37
N VAL A 61 -6.86 -5.61 -3.10
CA VAL A 61 -8.00 -6.43 -2.64
C VAL A 61 -8.77 -5.70 -1.54
N GLY A 62 -10.10 -5.78 -1.61
CA GLY A 62 -11.02 -5.11 -0.69
C GLY A 62 -11.46 -3.71 -1.15
N GLU A 63 -12.19 -3.01 -0.30
CA GLU A 63 -12.67 -1.64 -0.53
C GLU A 63 -12.00 -0.65 0.43
N PRO A 64 -11.60 0.55 -0.06
CA PRO A 64 -10.95 1.55 0.75
C PRO A 64 -11.97 2.31 1.60
N GLU A 65 -11.63 2.53 2.86
CA GLU A 65 -12.38 3.36 3.80
C GLU A 65 -11.35 4.12 4.66
N PHE A 66 -11.72 5.30 5.18
CA PHE A 66 -10.85 6.05 6.08
C PHE A 66 -10.49 5.22 7.32
N ASP A 67 -9.25 5.35 7.79
CA ASP A 67 -8.68 4.67 8.95
C ASP A 67 -8.62 3.13 8.85
N LYS A 68 -9.03 2.56 7.71
CA LYS A 68 -9.06 1.11 7.53
C LYS A 68 -7.65 0.54 7.51
N LYS A 69 -7.45 -0.55 8.25
CA LYS A 69 -6.19 -1.27 8.34
C LYS A 69 -5.88 -1.98 7.03
N VAL A 70 -4.64 -1.79 6.58
CA VAL A 70 -4.11 -2.43 5.38
C VAL A 70 -2.74 -3.02 5.67
N VAL A 71 -2.39 -4.04 4.91
CA VAL A 71 -1.09 -4.72 5.03
C VAL A 71 -0.38 -4.69 3.68
N PRO A 72 0.96 -4.47 3.67
CA PRO A 72 1.73 -4.45 2.43
C PRO A 72 1.81 -5.86 1.83
N ILE A 73 1.83 -5.92 0.51
CA ILE A 73 2.13 -7.11 -0.28
C ILE A 73 3.16 -6.73 -1.36
N PHE A 74 4.02 -7.70 -1.70
CA PHE A 74 5.14 -7.52 -2.61
C PHE A 74 5.09 -8.54 -3.74
N ASN A 75 5.36 -8.10 -4.97
CA ASN A 75 5.56 -8.99 -6.11
C ASN A 75 6.90 -9.73 -6.00
N THR A 76 6.95 -10.78 -5.19
CA THR A 76 8.19 -11.51 -4.87
C THR A 76 8.53 -12.58 -5.90
N LYS A 77 7.56 -13.11 -6.65
CA LYS A 77 7.80 -14.20 -7.61
C LYS A 77 8.26 -13.71 -8.99
N SER A 78 7.83 -12.53 -9.42
CA SER A 78 8.18 -11.97 -10.73
C SER A 78 8.28 -10.44 -10.66
N PRO A 79 9.22 -9.87 -9.87
CA PRO A 79 9.32 -8.44 -9.65
C PRO A 79 9.58 -7.68 -10.96
N THR A 80 8.90 -6.55 -11.12
CA THR A 80 9.13 -5.61 -12.22
C THR A 80 10.20 -4.56 -11.87
N TYR A 81 10.64 -4.54 -10.61
CA TYR A 81 11.50 -3.53 -10.00
C TYR A 81 10.93 -2.10 -10.14
N THR A 82 9.61 -1.99 -10.06
CA THR A 82 8.90 -0.70 -10.12
C THR A 82 8.07 -0.48 -8.86
N ILE A 83 7.58 0.75 -8.66
CA ILE A 83 6.68 1.07 -7.55
C ILE A 83 5.42 0.19 -7.51
N THR A 84 5.03 -0.42 -8.64
CA THR A 84 3.84 -1.28 -8.73
C THR A 84 4.02 -2.67 -8.13
N ASP A 85 5.25 -3.05 -7.77
CA ASP A 85 5.53 -4.28 -7.04
C ASP A 85 5.20 -4.18 -5.55
N LEU A 86 5.01 -2.96 -5.01
CA LEU A 86 4.48 -2.73 -3.67
C LEU A 86 3.02 -2.30 -3.78
N ARG A 87 2.14 -3.11 -3.20
CA ARG A 87 0.69 -2.83 -3.09
C ARG A 87 0.23 -3.13 -1.68
N PHE A 88 -1.04 -2.88 -1.42
CA PHE A 88 -1.65 -3.15 -0.13
C PHE A 88 -2.98 -3.89 -0.30
N VAL A 89 -3.36 -4.65 0.72
CA VAL A 89 -4.66 -5.30 0.83
C VAL A 89 -5.28 -4.99 2.18
N VAL A 90 -6.60 -5.13 2.31
CA VAL A 90 -7.26 -4.97 3.62
C VAL A 90 -6.74 -6.04 4.59
N GLU A 91 -6.51 -5.65 5.84
CA GLU A 91 -6.14 -6.59 6.90
C GLU A 91 -7.12 -7.78 6.98
N GLY A 92 -6.59 -9.00 7.10
CA GLY A 92 -7.39 -10.23 7.10
C GLY A 92 -7.65 -10.84 5.72
N THR A 93 -7.17 -10.23 4.64
CA THR A 93 -7.16 -10.84 3.30
C THR A 93 -6.34 -12.14 3.32
N SER A 94 -6.85 -13.20 2.71
CA SER A 94 -6.14 -14.50 2.66
C SER A 94 -5.08 -14.55 1.55
N GLU A 95 -4.09 -15.43 1.67
CA GLU A 95 -3.07 -15.62 0.62
C GLU A 95 -3.67 -16.03 -0.74
N SER A 96 -4.77 -16.77 -0.73
CA SER A 96 -5.48 -17.20 -1.94
C SER A 96 -6.16 -16.06 -2.71
N GLU A 97 -6.38 -14.92 -2.05
CA GLU A 97 -7.02 -13.74 -2.66
C GLU A 97 -6.00 -12.76 -3.22
N LEU A 98 -4.70 -12.98 -2.97
CA LEU A 98 -3.65 -12.08 -3.44
C LEU A 98 -3.53 -12.12 -4.97
N PRO A 99 -3.16 -10.99 -5.60
CA PRO A 99 -2.82 -10.98 -7.02
C PRO A 99 -1.69 -11.97 -7.34
N GLU A 100 -1.68 -12.47 -8.57
CA GLU A 100 -0.63 -13.36 -9.03
C GLU A 100 0.76 -12.77 -8.77
N ASN A 101 1.69 -13.61 -8.30
CA ASN A 101 3.08 -13.27 -7.95
C ASN A 101 3.27 -12.45 -6.66
N PHE A 102 2.20 -11.99 -6.02
CA PHE A 102 2.30 -11.27 -4.75
C PHE A 102 2.32 -12.21 -3.54
N THR A 103 3.07 -11.81 -2.52
CA THR A 103 3.07 -12.41 -1.18
C THR A 103 3.03 -11.29 -0.13
N PHE A 104 2.68 -11.63 1.10
CA PHE A 104 2.85 -10.70 2.23
C PHE A 104 4.31 -10.33 2.42
#